data_AF-A0A485JAY6-F1
#
_entry.id   AF-A0A485JAY6-F1
#
_cell.length_a   1.000
_cell.length_b   1.000
_cell.length_c   1.000
_cell.angle_alpha   90.00
_cell.angle_beta   90.00
_cell.angle_gamma   90.00
#
_symmetry.space_group_name_H-M   'P 1'
#
loop_
_entity.id
_entity.type
_entity.pdbx_description
1 polymer ?
#
loop_
_entity_poly.entity_id
_entity_poly.type
_entity_poly.pdbx_seq_one_letter_code
_entity_poly.pdbx_strand_id
1 'polypeptide(L)'
;MVLAKNLLGNNTPLKLPAMLVKIKTPELPLHLAGETQRQDLRWQINTERQGMVARGVDDADQLRAFVVSEDRMKEAFGLLKTLPV
;
A
#
# COMPACT_ATOMS: atom_id res chain seq x y z
N MET A 1 12.76 17.68 -1.88
CA MET A 1 13.99 17.45 -2.66
C MET A 1 15.13 16.98 -1.74
N VAL A 2 15.13 15.72 -1.31
CA VAL A 2 16.19 15.20 -0.39
C VAL A 2 17.54 15.15 -1.10
N LEU A 3 17.60 14.58 -2.30
CA LEU A 3 18.82 14.51 -3.10
C LEU A 3 19.46 15.89 -3.34
N ALA A 4 18.68 16.88 -3.80
CA ALA A 4 19.23 18.22 -4.05
C ALA A 4 19.77 18.88 -2.77
N LYS A 5 19.12 18.70 -1.62
CA LYS A 5 19.65 19.19 -0.35
C LYS A 5 20.98 18.53 -0.01
N ASN A 6 21.10 17.22 -0.23
CA ASN A 6 22.33 16.50 0.07
C ASN A 6 23.48 16.86 -0.88
N LEU A 7 23.18 17.13 -2.16
CA LEU A 7 24.18 17.65 -3.11
C LEU A 7 24.72 19.04 -2.72
N LEU A 8 23.98 19.82 -1.94
CA LEU A 8 24.40 21.12 -1.40
C LEU A 8 25.05 21.03 -0.01
N GLY A 9 25.46 19.84 0.43
CA GLY A 9 26.18 19.63 1.68
C GLY A 9 25.32 19.39 2.92
N ASN A 10 24.00 19.24 2.77
CA ASN A 10 23.16 18.73 3.87
C ASN A 10 23.32 17.21 4.03
N ASN A 11 22.93 16.69 5.19
CA ASN A 11 22.81 15.24 5.43
C ASN A 11 21.39 14.90 5.90
N THR A 12 20.43 14.92 4.98
CA THR A 12 19.02 14.63 5.27
C THR A 12 18.65 13.22 4.80
N PRO A 13 18.06 12.36 5.66
CA PRO A 13 17.57 11.05 5.24
C PRO A 13 16.28 11.18 4.41
N LEU A 14 16.11 10.28 3.44
CA LEU A 14 14.86 10.14 2.70
C LEU A 14 13.82 9.43 3.57
N LYS A 15 12.68 10.09 3.80
CA LYS A 15 11.50 9.47 4.40
C LYS A 15 10.40 9.43 3.35
N LEU A 16 9.97 8.23 2.98
CA LEU A 16 8.87 8.02 2.03
C LEU A 16 7.60 7.73 2.82
N PRO A 17 6.48 8.42 2.54
CA PRO A 17 5.20 8.03 3.11
C PRO A 17 4.73 6.72 2.49
N ALA A 18 3.66 6.13 3.05
CA ALA A 18 2.91 5.12 2.33
C ALA A 18 2.47 5.66 0.96
N MET A 19 2.85 4.97 -0.11
CA MET A 19 2.57 5.37 -1.49
C MET A 19 1.63 4.38 -2.15
N LEU A 20 0.61 4.91 -2.81
CA LEU A 20 -0.37 4.11 -3.54
C LEU A 20 0.14 3.80 -4.95
N VAL A 21 0.27 2.52 -5.27
CA VAL A 21 0.52 2.03 -6.62
C VAL A 21 -0.82 1.75 -7.30
N LYS A 22 -0.98 2.23 -8.53
CA LYS A 22 -2.19 2.03 -9.34
C LYS A 22 -1.87 1.23 -10.60
N ILE A 23 -2.41 0.02 -10.66
CA ILE A 23 -2.32 -0.86 -11.82
C ILE A 23 -3.58 -0.62 -12.66
N LYS A 24 -3.38 -0.15 -13.90
CA LYS A 24 -4.46 0.29 -14.81
C LYS A 24 -4.78 -0.76 -15.87
N THR A 25 -4.77 -2.03 -15.49
CA THR A 25 -5.17 -3.12 -16.39
C THR A 25 -6.70 -3.06 -16.56
N PRO A 26 -7.24 -2.89 -17.77
CA PRO A 26 -8.67 -2.63 -17.98
C PRO A 26 -9.60 -3.68 -17.37
N GLU A 27 -9.26 -4.96 -17.52
CA GLU A 27 -10.07 -6.09 -17.05
C GLU A 27 -9.87 -6.41 -15.57
N LEU A 28 -8.82 -5.88 -14.94
CA LEU A 28 -8.50 -6.12 -13.54
C LEU A 28 -7.68 -4.95 -12.98
N PRO A 29 -8.31 -3.78 -12.75
CA PRO A 29 -7.62 -2.63 -12.18
C PRO A 29 -7.35 -2.89 -10.70
N LEU A 30 -6.14 -2.54 -10.23
CA LEU A 30 -5.72 -2.77 -8.85
C LEU A 30 -5.15 -1.50 -8.23
N HIS A 31 -5.44 -1.28 -6.95
CA HIS A 31 -4.71 -0.36 -6.09
C HIS A 31 -4.06 -1.13 -4.95
N LEU A 32 -2.78 -0.86 -4.70
CA LEU A 32 -2.01 -1.52 -3.64
C LEU A 32 -1.05 -0.55 -2.98
N ALA A 33 -0.75 -0.79 -1.71
CA ALA A 33 0.27 -0.06 -0.97
C ALA A 33 0.79 -0.90 0.21
N GLY A 34 1.88 -0.41 0.82
CA GLY A 34 2.53 -1.06 1.94
C GLY A 34 3.54 -2.13 1.51
N GLU A 35 3.92 -2.98 2.46
CA GLU A 35 5.01 -3.96 2.32
C GLU A 35 4.49 -5.30 1.78
N THR A 36 3.93 -5.31 0.56
CA THR A 36 3.25 -6.50 -0.01
C THR A 36 4.11 -7.75 -0.15
N GLN A 37 5.44 -7.61 -0.12
CA GLN A 37 6.40 -8.72 -0.22
C GLN A 37 6.93 -9.21 1.13
N ARG A 38 6.46 -8.63 2.24
CA ARG A 38 6.89 -9.02 3.58
C ARG A 38 6.44 -10.47 3.87
N GLN A 39 7.32 -11.26 4.48
CA GLN A 39 7.15 -12.72 4.58
C GLN A 39 6.26 -13.17 5.74
N ASP A 40 6.08 -12.34 6.76
CA ASP A 40 5.27 -12.60 7.96
C ASP A 40 3.80 -12.17 7.78
N LEU A 41 3.38 -11.81 6.56
CA LEU A 41 2.01 -11.36 6.33
C LEU A 41 1.02 -12.53 6.34
N ARG A 42 0.03 -12.42 7.22
CA ARG A 42 -1.21 -13.19 7.15
C ARG A 42 -2.21 -12.41 6.30
N TRP A 43 -2.61 -12.99 5.17
CA TRP A 43 -3.53 -12.35 4.24
C TRP A 43 -4.99 -12.69 4.55
N GLN A 44 -5.79 -11.66 4.81
CA GLN A 44 -7.24 -11.74 4.90
C GLN A 44 -7.81 -11.26 3.57
N ILE A 45 -8.37 -12.17 2.79
CA ILE A 45 -8.85 -11.91 1.44
C ILE A 45 -10.37 -12.04 1.42
N ASN A 46 -11.06 -10.95 1.08
CA ASN A 46 -12.49 -10.95 0.83
C ASN A 46 -12.74 -10.66 -0.66
N THR A 47 -13.41 -11.58 -1.33
CA THR A 47 -13.79 -11.48 -2.74
C THR A 47 -15.30 -11.45 -2.86
N GLU A 48 -15.83 -10.39 -3.46
CA GLU A 48 -17.25 -10.17 -3.70
C GLU A 48 -17.48 -9.86 -5.19
N ARG A 49 -18.75 -9.78 -5.60
CA ARG A 49 -19.11 -9.39 -6.98
C ARG A 49 -18.56 -8.02 -7.39
N GLN A 50 -18.34 -7.14 -6.42
CA GLN A 50 -17.84 -5.78 -6.59
C GLN A 50 -16.30 -5.72 -6.69
N GLY A 51 -15.61 -6.85 -6.48
CA GLY A 51 -14.16 -6.95 -6.50
C GLY A 51 -13.59 -7.53 -5.21
N MET A 52 -12.30 -7.29 -4.99
CA MET A 52 -11.53 -7.87 -3.89
C MET A 52 -10.99 -6.80 -2.95
N VAL A 53 -10.93 -7.17 -1.66
CA VAL A 53 -10.11 -6.50 -0.66
C VAL A 53 -9.20 -7.54 0.01
N ALA A 54 -7.90 -7.43 -0.22
CA ALA A 54 -6.88 -8.23 0.44
C ALA A 54 -6.10 -7.35 1.43
N ARG A 55 -6.05 -7.77 2.70
CA ARG A 55 -5.34 -7.08 3.78
C ARG A 55 -4.23 -7.99 4.31
N GLY A 56 -2.99 -7.53 4.22
CA GLY A 56 -1.84 -8.21 4.81
C GLY A 56 -1.58 -7.64 6.20
N VAL A 57 -1.78 -8.46 7.23
CA VAL A 57 -1.50 -8.12 8.63
C VAL A 57 -0.30 -8.88 9.14
N ASP A 58 0.48 -8.28 10.04
CA ASP A 58 1.56 -8.97 10.73
C ASP A 58 1.06 -9.79 11.94
N ASP A 59 1.99 -10.32 12.73
CA ASP A 59 1.70 -11.09 13.94
C ASP A 59 1.05 -10.25 15.06
N ALA A 60 1.16 -8.92 14.99
CA ALA A 60 0.51 -8.01 15.93
C ALA A 60 -0.88 -7.53 15.42
N ASP A 61 -1.42 -8.18 14.38
CA ASP A 61 -2.66 -7.79 13.69
C ASP A 61 -2.61 -6.36 13.11
N GLN A 62 -1.41 -5.79 12.90
CA GLN A 62 -1.27 -4.48 12.28
C GLN A 62 -1.31 -4.61 10.76
N LEU A 63 -2.08 -3.74 10.09
CA LEU A 63 -2.09 -3.67 8.63
C LEU A 63 -0.73 -3.20 8.11
N ARG A 64 -0.06 -4.04 7.33
CA ARG A 64 1.23 -3.74 6.69
C ARG A 64 1.13 -3.57 5.18
N ALA A 65 0.11 -4.17 4.56
CA ALA A 65 -0.11 -4.09 3.12
C ALA A 65 -1.58 -4.27 2.77
N PHE A 66 -1.98 -3.78 1.59
CA PHE A 66 -3.28 -4.11 1.01
C PHE A 66 -3.24 -4.17 -0.51
N VAL A 67 -4.21 -4.90 -1.08
CA VAL A 67 -4.55 -4.89 -2.51
C VAL A 67 -6.06 -4.81 -2.63
N VAL A 68 -6.56 -3.89 -3.45
CA VAL A 68 -7.99 -3.77 -3.77
C VAL A 68 -8.20 -3.71 -5.28
N SER A 69 -9.34 -4.21 -5.74
CA SER A 69 -9.66 -4.31 -7.16
C SER A 69 -11.05 -3.78 -7.51
N GLU A 70 -11.28 -3.47 -8.79
CA GLU A 70 -12.56 -3.01 -9.35
C GLU A 70 -13.28 -1.94 -8.49
N ASP A 71 -14.54 -2.16 -8.09
CA ASP A 71 -15.34 -1.18 -7.35
C ASP A 71 -14.86 -1.00 -5.90
N ARG A 72 -14.02 -1.91 -5.40
CA ARG A 72 -13.39 -1.81 -4.07
C ARG A 72 -12.17 -0.88 -4.08
N MET A 73 -11.71 -0.41 -5.25
CA MET A 73 -10.63 0.58 -5.34
C MET A 73 -10.91 1.90 -4.59
N LYS A 74 -12.18 2.21 -4.32
CA LYS A 74 -12.60 3.36 -3.48
C LYS A 74 -12.11 3.25 -2.02
N GLU A 75 -11.87 2.04 -1.52
CA GLU A 75 -11.37 1.79 -0.17
C GLU A 75 -9.87 2.05 -0.03
N ALA A 76 -9.13 2.12 -1.16
CA ALA A 76 -7.68 2.23 -1.18
C ALA A 76 -7.15 3.40 -0.34
N PHE A 77 -7.80 4.57 -0.42
CA PHE A 77 -7.37 5.74 0.36
C PHE A 77 -7.64 5.60 1.86
N GLY A 78 -8.70 4.90 2.24
CA GLY A 78 -8.98 4.59 3.64
C GLY A 78 -7.90 3.69 4.21
N LEU A 79 -7.58 2.60 3.50
CA LEU A 79 -6.55 1.65 3.89
C LEU A 79 -5.14 2.28 3.90
N LEU A 80 -4.82 3.12 2.92
CA LEU A 80 -3.53 3.83 2.85
C LEU A 80 -3.24 4.67 4.10
N LYS A 81 -4.26 5.31 4.68
CA LYS A 81 -4.14 6.11 5.90
C LYS A 81 -3.91 5.27 7.16
N THR A 82 -4.21 3.98 7.12
CA THR A 82 -4.02 3.06 8.25
C THR A 82 -2.67 2.36 8.21
N LEU A 83 -1.91 2.50 7.13
CA LEU A 83 -0.56 1.96 7.05
C LEU A 83 0.38 2.72 7.98
N PRO A 84 1.31 2.02 8.64
CA PRO A 84 2.34 2.66 9.45
C PRO A 84 3.26 3.53 8.58
N VAL A 85 3.76 4.62 9.17
CA VAL A 85 4.71 5.58 8.57
C VAL A 85 6.14 5.19 8.90
#